data_AF-R7ZKJ5-F1
#
_entry.id   AF-R7ZKJ5-F1
#
_cell.length_a   1.000
_cell.length_b   1.000
_cell.length_c   1.000
_cell.angle_alpha   90.00
_cell.angle_beta   90.00
_cell.angle_gamma   90.00
#
_symmetry.space_group_name_H-M   'P 1'
#
loop_
_entity.id
_entity.type
_entity.pdbx_description
1 polymer ?
#
loop_
_entity_poly.entity_id
_entity_poly.type
_entity_poly.pdbx_seq_one_letter_code
_entity_poly.pdbx_strand_id
1 'polypeptide(L)'
;MTYQAFYRVYRPQSFREMSGQAHVKRTLQNALLANKTTHAYLFSGPRGTGKTSTAKIFAKALNCERAPSSEPCNDCATCLSITDGSHPDVIEFDAASNSRVEEIRDIIEKVRFAPASSRFKVYIIDEVHMLSTSAFNALLKTLEEPPSHAVFILATTEPHKLPATIISRCQRFDFKRLSTNDIIERMKVVLEDIELPYEEQGLKVIAQSAAGGMRDALSLLDQVVSFSGDLLKLEDALLVTGSISQEVFYDLAEALKVKDVAQMLALLEQLIADGKDPLRLAEDLITFFRDLLLLQTSEGLAELLELVSPEERVFTLAHDFAPDLLYGYIDILAKTQQEMRFSHHTKIYLETALLKMTQFSGGVVNQVNSSGETTVSPEIAQKIVALEQTVQQLSAQLQNGVPTQTTPTPKEQRPRAKSPNGYKAPTGRIQEILKDATKQDVHRVKAVWAQALNQMQKSQSALLAEAEPVAASSSAFVLKFKYDIHCQMVADNHALKAHFTQLIAGQTGTMYEMLCTPEETWLKLREEFIRDHGMHQQKAQSATDHDVELLEPPPAEMPEEPFIDDAQPLASQDPLVTEAEKLFGKDFVEIVED
;
A
#
# COMPACT_ATOMS: atom_id res chain seq x y z
N MET A 1 -15.89 -4.65 -41.45
CA MET A 1 -15.18 -5.42 -40.41
C MET A 1 -15.48 -4.77 -39.07
N THR A 2 -15.70 -5.56 -38.02
CA THR A 2 -15.90 -5.03 -36.67
C THR A 2 -14.63 -4.31 -36.23
N TYR A 3 -14.73 -3.03 -35.85
CA TYR A 3 -13.60 -2.26 -35.34
C TYR A 3 -12.94 -3.01 -34.17
N GLN A 4 -11.62 -3.18 -34.23
CA GLN A 4 -10.83 -3.78 -33.17
C GLN A 4 -9.83 -2.74 -32.65
N ALA A 5 -9.86 -2.49 -31.34
CA ALA A 5 -8.96 -1.53 -30.69
C ALA A 5 -7.48 -1.90 -30.90
N PHE A 6 -6.62 -0.89 -31.10
CA PHE A 6 -5.20 -1.08 -31.39
C PHE A 6 -4.45 -1.96 -30.41
N TYR A 7 -4.73 -1.86 -29.10
CA TYR A 7 -4.04 -2.69 -28.10
C TYR A 7 -4.29 -4.20 -28.26
N ARG A 8 -5.34 -4.60 -29.00
CA ARG A 8 -5.62 -6.00 -29.35
C ARG A 8 -4.95 -6.39 -30.67
N VAL A 9 -5.14 -5.58 -31.70
CA VAL A 9 -4.61 -5.84 -33.06
C VAL A 9 -3.09 -5.88 -33.04
N TYR A 10 -2.46 -4.90 -32.38
CA TYR A 10 -1.01 -4.75 -32.30
C TYR A 10 -0.41 -5.42 -31.05
N ARG A 11 -1.08 -6.42 -30.48
CA ARG A 11 -0.49 -7.23 -29.42
C ARG A 11 0.68 -8.04 -30.00
N PRO A 12 1.90 -7.95 -29.43
CA PRO A 12 3.08 -8.60 -30.00
C PRO A 12 2.91 -10.12 -30.03
N GLN A 13 3.35 -10.74 -31.13
CA GLN A 13 3.27 -12.18 -31.38
C GLN A 13 4.61 -12.91 -31.21
N SER A 14 5.71 -12.17 -31.08
CA SER A 14 7.07 -12.68 -30.89
C SER A 14 7.83 -11.84 -29.86
N PHE A 15 8.96 -12.33 -29.32
CA PHE A 15 9.78 -11.54 -28.40
C PHE A 15 10.41 -10.34 -29.12
N ARG A 16 10.64 -10.44 -30.43
CA ARG A 16 11.21 -9.34 -31.22
C ARG A 16 10.30 -8.12 -31.29
N GLU A 17 8.99 -8.35 -31.43
CA GLU A 17 7.97 -7.29 -31.51
C GLU A 17 7.70 -6.61 -30.16
N MET A 18 8.19 -7.17 -29.05
CA MET A 18 8.02 -6.57 -27.74
C MET A 18 8.95 -5.37 -27.53
N SER A 19 8.37 -4.21 -27.25
CA SER A 19 9.09 -3.01 -26.81
C SER A 19 9.76 -3.23 -25.44
N GLY A 20 11.00 -2.75 -25.30
CA GLY A 20 11.76 -2.83 -24.04
C GLY A 20 12.01 -4.26 -23.52
N GLN A 21 12.10 -4.38 -22.18
CA GLN A 21 12.26 -5.65 -21.43
C GLN A 21 13.42 -6.56 -21.87
N ALA A 22 14.54 -6.00 -22.31
CA ALA A 22 15.65 -6.75 -22.90
C ALA A 22 16.17 -7.91 -22.03
N HIS A 23 16.24 -7.73 -20.70
CA HIS A 23 16.69 -8.77 -19.77
C HIS A 23 15.72 -9.96 -19.69
N VAL A 24 14.41 -9.69 -19.64
CA VAL A 24 13.37 -10.73 -19.61
C VAL A 24 13.40 -11.54 -20.90
N LYS A 25 13.35 -10.84 -22.04
CA LYS A 25 13.37 -11.47 -23.38
C LYS A 25 14.55 -12.39 -23.55
N ARG A 26 15.77 -11.88 -23.32
CA ARG A 26 17.00 -12.65 -23.48
C ARG A 26 17.06 -13.87 -22.56
N THR A 27 16.60 -13.73 -21.32
CA THR A 27 16.62 -14.83 -20.35
C THR A 27 15.64 -15.94 -20.73
N LEU A 28 14.42 -15.59 -21.15
CA LEU A 28 13.43 -16.56 -21.62
C LEU A 28 13.88 -17.24 -22.92
N GLN A 29 14.40 -16.47 -23.88
CA GLN A 29 14.97 -16.99 -25.14
C GLN A 29 16.10 -18.00 -24.88
N ASN A 30 17.01 -17.67 -23.95
CA ASN A 30 18.10 -18.58 -23.57
C ASN A 30 17.58 -19.86 -22.89
N ALA A 31 16.56 -19.75 -22.03
CA ALA A 31 15.96 -20.92 -21.37
C ALA A 31 15.31 -21.87 -22.38
N LEU A 32 14.64 -21.33 -23.41
CA LEU A 32 14.05 -22.09 -24.52
C LEU A 32 15.13 -22.84 -25.32
N LEU A 33 16.18 -22.14 -25.74
CA LEU A 33 17.28 -22.74 -26.52
C LEU A 33 18.04 -23.81 -25.74
N ALA A 34 18.27 -23.57 -24.45
CA ALA A 34 18.94 -24.53 -23.58
C ALA A 34 18.04 -25.69 -23.15
N ASN A 35 16.74 -25.67 -23.49
CA ASN A 35 15.71 -26.60 -23.00
C ASN A 35 15.74 -26.75 -21.46
N LYS A 36 16.03 -25.63 -20.76
CA LYS A 36 16.14 -25.51 -19.30
C LYS A 36 14.97 -24.71 -18.76
N THR A 37 13.76 -25.20 -19.02
CA THR A 37 12.52 -24.58 -18.57
C THR A 37 12.20 -25.04 -17.15
N THR A 38 11.77 -24.12 -16.28
CA THR A 38 11.28 -24.46 -14.94
C THR A 38 9.78 -24.76 -15.00
N HIS A 39 9.25 -25.34 -13.93
CA HIS A 39 7.83 -25.64 -13.78
C HIS A 39 6.98 -24.39 -13.47
N ALA A 40 7.57 -23.32 -12.95
CA ALA A 40 6.83 -22.12 -12.54
C ALA A 40 7.60 -20.81 -12.77
N TYR A 41 6.91 -19.84 -13.38
CA TYR A 41 7.38 -18.50 -13.71
C TYR A 41 6.49 -17.46 -13.02
N LEU A 42 7.10 -16.44 -12.40
CA LEU A 42 6.38 -15.30 -11.82
C LEU A 42 6.75 -14.02 -12.57
N PHE A 43 5.82 -13.50 -13.36
CA PHE A 43 5.94 -12.23 -14.08
C PHE A 43 5.34 -11.11 -13.24
N SER A 44 6.20 -10.23 -12.73
CA SER A 44 5.84 -9.19 -11.79
C SER A 44 6.14 -7.82 -12.39
N GLY A 45 5.25 -6.85 -12.24
CA GLY A 45 5.52 -5.47 -12.64
C GLY A 45 4.26 -4.67 -12.96
N PRO A 46 4.39 -3.36 -13.23
CA PRO A 46 3.26 -2.48 -13.46
C PRO A 46 2.33 -2.96 -14.59
N ARG A 47 1.09 -2.48 -14.59
CA ARG A 47 0.12 -2.77 -15.67
C ARG A 47 0.66 -2.25 -17.01
N GLY A 48 0.30 -2.91 -18.11
CA GLY A 48 0.64 -2.46 -19.47
C GLY A 48 2.09 -2.71 -19.90
N THR A 49 2.94 -3.30 -19.05
CA THR A 49 4.37 -3.58 -19.33
C THR A 49 4.63 -4.84 -20.17
N GLY A 50 3.57 -5.59 -20.54
CA GLY A 50 3.65 -6.74 -21.43
C GLY A 50 3.69 -8.13 -20.76
N LYS A 51 3.40 -8.24 -19.46
CA LYS A 51 3.40 -9.53 -18.72
C LYS A 51 2.61 -10.65 -19.41
N THR A 52 1.31 -10.45 -19.61
CA THR A 52 0.40 -11.44 -20.23
C THR A 52 0.78 -11.73 -21.68
N SER A 53 1.18 -10.70 -22.44
CA SER A 53 1.66 -10.89 -23.82
C SER A 53 2.92 -11.77 -23.85
N THR A 54 3.86 -11.53 -22.93
CA THR A 54 5.08 -12.34 -22.80
C THR A 54 4.75 -13.78 -22.42
N ALA A 55 3.79 -13.98 -21.52
CA ALA A 55 3.34 -15.31 -21.12
C ALA A 55 2.81 -16.11 -22.32
N LYS A 56 2.01 -15.47 -23.17
CA LYS A 56 1.49 -16.08 -24.41
C LYS A 56 2.61 -16.37 -25.41
N ILE A 57 3.51 -15.41 -25.66
CA ILE A 57 4.66 -15.60 -26.56
C ILE A 57 5.54 -16.77 -26.07
N PHE A 58 5.78 -16.85 -24.76
CA PHE A 58 6.57 -17.92 -24.15
C PHE A 58 5.86 -19.27 -24.25
N ALA A 59 4.56 -19.34 -23.99
CA ALA A 59 3.75 -20.55 -24.18
C ALA A 59 3.78 -21.04 -25.64
N LYS A 60 3.70 -20.11 -26.60
CA LYS A 60 3.85 -20.41 -28.03
C LYS A 60 5.23 -20.98 -28.34
N ALA A 61 6.29 -20.37 -27.84
CA ALA A 61 7.65 -20.82 -28.11
C ALA A 61 7.96 -22.19 -27.48
N LEU A 62 7.41 -22.47 -26.29
CA LEU A 62 7.50 -23.77 -25.60
C LEU A 62 6.87 -24.91 -26.41
N ASN A 63 5.68 -24.67 -26.95
CA ASN A 63 4.88 -25.67 -27.64
C ASN A 63 5.00 -25.63 -29.18
N CYS A 64 5.81 -24.72 -29.71
CA CYS A 64 6.05 -24.59 -31.14
C CYS A 64 6.55 -25.91 -31.74
N GLU A 65 6.02 -26.30 -32.90
CA GLU A 65 6.45 -27.51 -33.62
C GLU A 65 7.92 -27.44 -34.07
N ARG A 66 8.46 -26.21 -34.19
CA ARG A 66 9.87 -25.93 -34.52
C ARG A 66 10.77 -25.79 -33.28
N ALA A 67 10.27 -26.11 -32.08
CA ALA A 67 11.07 -26.04 -30.86
C ALA A 67 12.16 -27.14 -30.84
N PRO A 68 13.33 -26.91 -30.19
CA PRO A 68 13.69 -25.71 -29.42
C PRO A 68 14.02 -24.51 -30.33
N SER A 69 13.42 -23.36 -30.01
CA SER A 69 13.63 -22.10 -30.73
C SER A 69 13.56 -20.95 -29.72
N SER A 70 14.32 -19.88 -29.96
CA SER A 70 14.20 -18.65 -29.17
C SER A 70 12.93 -17.86 -29.48
N GLU A 71 12.29 -18.11 -30.63
CA GLU A 71 11.07 -17.43 -31.06
C GLU A 71 9.98 -18.43 -31.47
N PRO A 72 8.69 -18.12 -31.26
CA PRO A 72 7.62 -18.87 -31.88
C PRO A 72 7.59 -18.62 -33.39
N CYS A 73 7.19 -19.63 -34.17
CA CYS A 73 7.15 -19.51 -35.64
C CYS A 73 5.96 -18.71 -36.16
N ASN A 74 4.87 -18.62 -35.38
CA ASN A 74 3.63 -17.92 -35.72
C ASN A 74 2.88 -18.45 -36.97
N ASP A 75 3.30 -19.58 -37.54
CA ASP A 75 2.69 -20.17 -38.73
C ASP A 75 2.23 -21.64 -38.55
N CYS A 76 2.74 -22.37 -37.55
CA CYS A 76 2.32 -23.74 -37.27
C CYS A 76 0.95 -23.80 -36.56
N ALA A 77 0.28 -24.95 -36.63
CA ALA A 77 -1.07 -25.13 -36.09
C ALA A 77 -1.13 -24.84 -34.58
N THR A 78 -0.11 -25.25 -33.84
CA THR A 78 0.02 -24.93 -32.40
C THR A 78 0.16 -23.43 -32.15
N CYS A 79 0.99 -22.71 -32.91
CA CYS A 79 1.16 -21.27 -32.71
C CYS A 79 -0.12 -20.48 -33.03
N LEU A 80 -0.83 -20.87 -34.09
CA LEU A 80 -2.07 -20.22 -34.51
C LEU A 80 -3.20 -20.42 -33.48
N SER A 81 -3.40 -21.66 -33.02
CA SER A 81 -4.41 -21.98 -32.01
C SER A 81 -4.12 -21.42 -30.61
N ILE A 82 -2.85 -21.15 -30.27
CA ILE A 82 -2.53 -20.40 -29.05
C ILE A 82 -2.83 -18.90 -29.23
N THR A 83 -2.58 -18.35 -30.42
CA THR A 83 -2.87 -16.94 -30.74
C THR A 83 -4.37 -16.64 -30.69
N ASP A 84 -5.22 -17.55 -31.20
CA ASP A 84 -6.68 -17.40 -31.15
C ASP A 84 -7.32 -17.80 -29.80
N GLY A 85 -6.55 -18.43 -28.91
CA GLY A 85 -6.99 -18.85 -27.58
C GLY A 85 -7.76 -20.17 -27.54
N SER A 86 -7.76 -20.95 -28.63
CA SER A 86 -8.47 -22.24 -28.72
C SER A 86 -7.62 -23.46 -28.32
N HIS A 87 -6.30 -23.29 -28.11
CA HIS A 87 -5.41 -24.42 -27.85
C HIS A 87 -5.71 -25.11 -26.49
N PRO A 88 -6.01 -26.43 -26.46
CA PRO A 88 -6.45 -27.13 -25.23
C PRO A 88 -5.37 -27.23 -24.15
N ASP A 89 -4.10 -27.27 -24.54
CA ASP A 89 -2.96 -27.33 -23.60
C ASP A 89 -2.42 -25.96 -23.17
N VAL A 90 -3.03 -24.84 -23.57
CA VAL A 90 -2.66 -23.51 -23.09
C VAL A 90 -3.89 -22.86 -22.49
N ILE A 91 -3.94 -22.83 -21.17
CA ILE A 91 -5.12 -22.39 -20.41
C ILE A 91 -4.80 -21.02 -19.81
N GLU A 92 -5.54 -20.01 -20.26
CA GLU A 92 -5.49 -18.66 -19.68
C GLU A 92 -6.61 -18.51 -18.65
N PHE A 93 -6.25 -18.06 -17.46
CA PHE A 93 -7.15 -17.81 -16.36
C PHE A 93 -6.92 -16.41 -15.80
N ASP A 94 -7.94 -15.56 -15.85
CA ASP A 94 -7.90 -14.22 -15.26
C ASP A 94 -8.51 -14.28 -13.86
N ALA A 95 -7.66 -14.18 -12.83
CA ALA A 95 -8.11 -14.26 -11.45
C ALA A 95 -9.01 -13.08 -11.03
N ALA A 96 -8.98 -11.96 -11.76
CA ALA A 96 -9.85 -10.82 -11.48
C ALA A 96 -11.31 -11.09 -11.91
N SER A 97 -11.54 -11.80 -13.02
CA SER A 97 -12.89 -12.13 -13.50
C SER A 97 -13.44 -13.42 -12.90
N ASN A 98 -12.56 -14.37 -12.55
CA ASN A 98 -12.89 -15.75 -12.22
C ASN A 98 -12.50 -16.11 -10.78
N SER A 99 -12.79 -15.24 -9.82
CA SER A 99 -12.32 -15.37 -8.43
C SER A 99 -12.95 -16.51 -7.61
N ARG A 100 -13.79 -17.36 -8.22
CA ARG A 100 -14.42 -18.50 -7.55
C ARG A 100 -13.39 -19.59 -7.25
N VAL A 101 -13.39 -20.07 -6.01
CA VAL A 101 -12.47 -21.12 -5.52
C VAL A 101 -12.63 -22.44 -6.28
N GLU A 102 -13.79 -22.68 -6.87
CA GLU A 102 -14.08 -23.88 -7.65
C GLU A 102 -13.28 -23.92 -8.96
N GLU A 103 -13.13 -22.80 -9.66
CA GLU A 103 -12.49 -22.79 -10.99
C GLU A 103 -10.99 -23.07 -10.93
N ILE A 104 -10.30 -22.59 -9.88
CA ILE A 104 -8.89 -22.93 -9.66
C ILE A 104 -8.72 -24.40 -9.26
N ARG A 105 -9.68 -24.99 -8.55
CA ARG A 105 -9.65 -26.42 -8.20
C ARG A 105 -9.79 -27.26 -9.46
N ASP A 106 -10.68 -26.89 -10.37
CA ASP A 106 -10.81 -27.54 -11.67
C ASP A 106 -9.51 -27.48 -12.48
N ILE A 107 -8.80 -26.35 -12.42
CA ILE A 107 -7.47 -26.21 -13.03
C ILE A 107 -6.49 -27.19 -12.39
N ILE A 108 -6.42 -27.24 -11.06
CA ILE A 108 -5.50 -28.13 -10.32
C ILE A 108 -5.78 -29.60 -10.61
N GLU A 109 -7.05 -30.00 -10.71
CA GLU A 109 -7.41 -31.36 -11.12
C GLU A 109 -6.96 -31.65 -12.56
N LYS A 110 -7.15 -30.69 -13.47
CA LYS A 110 -6.73 -30.80 -14.88
C LYS A 110 -5.22 -30.87 -15.07
N VAL A 111 -4.42 -30.34 -14.13
CA VAL A 111 -2.94 -30.38 -14.17
C VAL A 111 -2.40 -31.81 -14.16
N ARG A 112 -3.10 -32.74 -13.49
CA ARG A 112 -2.67 -34.14 -13.36
C ARG A 112 -2.68 -34.90 -14.68
N PHE A 113 -3.48 -34.47 -15.65
CA PHE A 113 -3.57 -35.12 -16.96
C PHE A 113 -2.47 -34.62 -17.90
N ALA A 114 -1.96 -35.55 -18.71
CA ALA A 114 -0.98 -35.26 -19.76
C ALA A 114 -1.52 -34.26 -20.79
N PRO A 115 -0.65 -33.55 -21.53
CA PRO A 115 -1.07 -32.67 -22.62
C PRO A 115 -1.77 -33.48 -23.73
N ALA A 116 -2.73 -32.86 -24.41
CA ALA A 116 -3.50 -33.47 -25.48
C ALA A 116 -2.72 -33.57 -26.80
N SER A 117 -2.03 -32.49 -27.20
CA SER A 117 -1.33 -32.40 -28.48
C SER A 117 0.00 -31.65 -28.42
N SER A 118 0.32 -31.00 -27.30
CA SER A 118 1.54 -30.20 -27.11
C SER A 118 2.60 -30.90 -26.24
N ARG A 119 3.82 -30.36 -26.23
CA ARG A 119 4.92 -30.83 -25.35
C ARG A 119 4.65 -30.51 -23.88
N PHE A 120 4.07 -29.34 -23.61
CA PHE A 120 3.76 -28.86 -22.28
C PHE A 120 2.31 -28.42 -22.17
N LYS A 121 1.74 -28.61 -20.98
CA LYS A 121 0.45 -28.02 -20.59
C LYS A 121 0.72 -26.75 -19.79
N VAL A 122 0.44 -25.61 -20.39
CA VAL A 122 0.81 -24.29 -19.88
C VAL A 122 -0.41 -23.61 -19.24
N TYR A 123 -0.26 -23.17 -18.00
CA TYR A 123 -1.28 -22.44 -17.26
C TYR A 123 -0.82 -20.99 -17.07
N ILE A 124 -1.50 -20.05 -17.73
CA ILE A 124 -1.27 -18.62 -17.58
C ILE A 124 -2.32 -18.08 -16.61
N ILE A 125 -1.89 -17.66 -15.42
CA ILE A 125 -2.76 -17.09 -14.39
C ILE A 125 -2.47 -15.60 -14.29
N ASP A 126 -3.34 -14.77 -14.86
CA ASP A 126 -3.23 -13.32 -14.81
C ASP A 126 -3.85 -12.74 -13.53
N GLU A 127 -3.31 -11.61 -13.09
CA GLU A 127 -3.61 -10.94 -11.82
C GLU A 127 -3.72 -11.91 -10.63
N VAL A 128 -2.77 -12.85 -10.51
CA VAL A 128 -2.78 -13.95 -9.52
C VAL A 128 -2.95 -13.47 -8.07
N HIS A 129 -2.60 -12.22 -7.76
CA HIS A 129 -2.80 -11.63 -6.43
C HIS A 129 -4.29 -11.48 -6.05
N MET A 130 -5.20 -11.60 -7.01
CA MET A 130 -6.65 -11.58 -6.81
C MET A 130 -7.21 -12.93 -6.35
N LEU A 131 -6.40 -14.00 -6.35
CA LEU A 131 -6.81 -15.30 -5.84
C LEU A 131 -7.08 -15.26 -4.33
N SER A 132 -8.07 -16.04 -3.88
CA SER A 132 -8.32 -16.24 -2.46
C SER A 132 -7.17 -17.00 -1.79
N THR A 133 -7.05 -16.89 -0.47
CA THR A 133 -6.07 -17.67 0.31
C THR A 133 -6.26 -19.18 0.16
N SER A 134 -7.51 -19.65 0.05
CA SER A 134 -7.79 -21.07 -0.17
C SER A 134 -7.35 -21.54 -1.56
N ALA A 135 -7.49 -20.71 -2.59
CA ALA A 135 -6.98 -20.95 -3.94
C ALA A 135 -5.46 -21.06 -3.97
N PHE A 136 -4.76 -20.15 -3.28
CA PHE A 136 -3.30 -20.19 -3.16
C PHE A 136 -2.80 -21.47 -2.49
N ASN A 137 -3.44 -21.89 -1.41
CA ASN A 137 -3.06 -23.12 -0.70
C ASN A 137 -3.27 -24.39 -1.55
N ALA A 138 -4.31 -24.39 -2.38
CA ALA A 138 -4.54 -25.47 -3.33
C ALA A 138 -3.44 -25.52 -4.41
N LEU A 139 -3.02 -24.35 -4.91
CA LEU A 139 -1.97 -24.23 -5.92
C LEU A 139 -0.59 -24.63 -5.36
N LEU A 140 -0.30 -24.35 -4.07
CA LEU A 140 0.98 -24.66 -3.43
C LEU A 140 1.38 -26.14 -3.55
N LYS A 141 0.43 -27.07 -3.30
CA LYS A 141 0.70 -28.51 -3.42
C LYS A 141 1.17 -28.89 -4.83
N THR A 142 0.59 -28.24 -5.84
CA THR A 142 0.88 -28.51 -7.25
C THR A 142 2.19 -27.83 -7.69
N LEU A 143 2.53 -26.68 -7.10
CA LEU A 143 3.81 -26.01 -7.35
C LEU A 143 4.99 -26.70 -6.63
N GLU A 144 4.74 -27.40 -5.52
CA GLU A 144 5.74 -28.19 -4.81
C GLU A 144 6.11 -29.48 -5.54
N GLU A 145 5.11 -30.18 -6.07
CA GLU A 145 5.28 -31.44 -6.80
C GLU A 145 4.63 -31.36 -8.19
N PRO A 146 5.14 -30.50 -9.10
CA PRO A 146 4.55 -30.30 -10.41
C PRO A 146 4.80 -31.51 -11.31
N PRO A 147 3.81 -31.93 -12.12
CA PRO A 147 4.04 -32.87 -13.20
C PRO A 147 5.09 -32.33 -14.19
N SER A 148 5.93 -33.21 -14.75
CA SER A 148 7.03 -32.81 -15.65
C SER A 148 6.57 -32.12 -16.94
N HIS A 149 5.31 -32.32 -17.33
CA HIS A 149 4.68 -31.68 -18.49
C HIS A 149 3.98 -30.36 -18.17
N ALA A 150 3.82 -29.99 -16.89
CA ALA A 150 3.08 -28.80 -16.48
C ALA A 150 3.99 -27.58 -16.32
N VAL A 151 3.57 -26.44 -16.88
CA VAL A 151 4.27 -25.16 -16.73
C VAL A 151 3.29 -24.09 -16.28
N PHE A 152 3.57 -23.43 -15.15
CA PHE A 152 2.79 -22.32 -14.63
C PHE A 152 3.45 -20.98 -14.96
N ILE A 153 2.67 -20.03 -15.45
CA ILE A 153 3.08 -18.64 -15.66
C ILE A 153 2.11 -17.75 -14.88
N LEU A 154 2.57 -17.25 -13.74
CA LEU A 154 1.80 -16.38 -12.85
C LEU A 154 2.14 -14.93 -13.19
N ALA A 155 1.14 -14.10 -13.49
CA ALA A 155 1.34 -12.67 -13.73
C ALA A 155 0.67 -11.83 -12.63
N THR A 156 1.36 -10.81 -12.14
CA THR A 156 0.84 -9.92 -11.09
C THR A 156 1.34 -8.50 -11.25
N THR A 157 0.48 -7.53 -10.93
CA THR A 157 0.86 -6.14 -10.71
C THR A 157 1.32 -5.85 -9.27
N GLU A 158 0.95 -6.70 -8.31
CA GLU A 158 1.18 -6.50 -6.88
C GLU A 158 1.91 -7.71 -6.26
N PRO A 159 3.24 -7.85 -6.47
CA PRO A 159 3.99 -9.01 -5.98
C PRO A 159 4.01 -9.12 -4.45
N HIS A 160 3.82 -8.02 -3.73
CA HIS A 160 3.81 -7.97 -2.27
C HIS A 160 2.57 -8.60 -1.64
N LYS A 161 1.48 -8.77 -2.42
CA LYS A 161 0.26 -9.47 -1.98
C LYS A 161 0.38 -10.98 -2.09
N LEU A 162 1.40 -11.50 -2.79
CA LEU A 162 1.62 -12.93 -2.89
C LEU A 162 2.32 -13.49 -1.65
N PRO A 163 1.94 -14.69 -1.18
CA PRO A 163 2.69 -15.41 -0.16
C PRO A 163 4.14 -15.65 -0.59
N ALA A 164 5.09 -15.44 0.33
CA ALA A 164 6.51 -15.71 0.09
C ALA A 164 6.78 -17.16 -0.35
N THR A 165 5.92 -18.10 0.06
CA THR A 165 5.95 -19.52 -0.31
C THR A 165 5.69 -19.77 -1.80
N ILE A 166 4.92 -18.91 -2.47
CA ILE A 166 4.72 -18.97 -3.93
C ILE A 166 5.94 -18.38 -4.63
N ILE A 167 6.39 -17.22 -4.17
CA ILE A 167 7.52 -16.49 -4.77
C ILE A 167 8.79 -17.35 -4.76
N SER A 168 9.06 -18.07 -3.67
CA SER A 168 10.25 -18.92 -3.55
C SER A 168 10.28 -20.12 -4.49
N ARG A 169 9.12 -20.54 -5.01
CA ARG A 169 8.97 -21.68 -5.93
C ARG A 169 8.90 -21.28 -7.39
N CYS A 170 8.82 -19.98 -7.68
CA CYS A 170 8.76 -19.47 -9.03
C CYS A 170 10.09 -18.84 -9.44
N GLN A 171 10.45 -18.99 -10.72
CA GLN A 171 11.46 -18.13 -11.30
C GLN A 171 10.85 -16.75 -11.56
N ARG A 172 11.31 -15.75 -10.81
CA ARG A 172 10.77 -14.39 -10.87
C ARG A 172 11.40 -13.56 -12.00
N PHE A 173 10.54 -12.87 -12.75
CA PHE A 173 10.89 -11.90 -13.78
C PHE A 173 10.21 -10.57 -13.49
N ASP A 174 11.01 -9.53 -13.25
CA ASP A 174 10.50 -8.18 -13.01
C ASP A 174 10.46 -7.37 -14.31
N PHE A 175 9.26 -6.95 -14.68
CA PHE A 175 8.94 -6.08 -15.79
C PHE A 175 9.00 -4.63 -15.33
N LYS A 176 9.75 -3.80 -16.06
CA LYS A 176 9.90 -2.38 -15.77
C LYS A 176 8.90 -1.55 -16.58
N ARG A 177 8.65 -0.31 -16.16
CA ARG A 177 7.95 0.66 -17.02
C ARG A 177 8.75 0.83 -18.32
N LEU A 178 8.04 0.96 -19.43
CA LEU A 178 8.68 1.25 -20.72
C LEU A 178 9.15 2.70 -20.74
N SER A 179 10.23 2.95 -21.47
CA SER A 179 10.68 4.32 -21.71
C SER A 179 9.69 5.04 -22.64
N THR A 180 9.64 6.37 -22.55
CA THR A 180 8.83 7.20 -23.46
C THR A 180 9.18 6.90 -24.92
N ASN A 181 10.47 6.74 -25.23
CA ASN A 181 10.95 6.42 -26.58
C ASN A 181 10.47 5.04 -27.05
N ASP A 182 10.51 4.01 -26.20
CA ASP A 182 9.98 2.68 -26.55
C ASP A 182 8.49 2.71 -26.91
N ILE A 183 7.73 3.60 -26.25
CA ILE A 183 6.30 3.79 -26.51
C ILE A 183 6.09 4.55 -27.83
N ILE A 184 6.81 5.66 -28.03
CA ILE A 184 6.75 6.46 -29.25
C ILE A 184 7.06 5.60 -30.47
N GLU A 185 8.17 4.87 -30.47
CA GLU A 185 8.56 4.00 -31.59
C GLU A 185 7.50 2.94 -31.91
N ARG A 186 6.84 2.40 -30.88
CA ARG A 186 5.74 1.46 -31.11
C ARG A 186 4.51 2.14 -31.73
N MET A 187 4.18 3.36 -31.31
CA MET A 187 3.06 4.11 -31.89
C MET A 187 3.34 4.51 -33.33
N LYS A 188 4.59 4.86 -33.68
CA LYS A 188 5.01 5.11 -35.06
C LYS A 188 4.73 3.90 -35.96
N VAL A 189 5.13 2.70 -35.53
CA VAL A 189 4.85 1.45 -36.27
C VAL A 189 3.35 1.25 -36.49
N VAL A 190 2.51 1.56 -35.50
CA VAL A 190 1.05 1.44 -35.63
C VAL A 190 0.49 2.45 -36.62
N LEU A 191 0.93 3.71 -36.54
CA LEU A 191 0.46 4.79 -37.42
C LEU A 191 0.91 4.62 -38.87
N GLU A 192 2.11 4.10 -39.07
CA GLU A 192 2.65 3.74 -40.40
C GLU A 192 1.86 2.59 -41.03
N ASP A 193 1.47 1.58 -40.25
CA ASP A 193 0.67 0.45 -40.73
C ASP A 193 -0.76 0.85 -41.15
N ILE A 194 -1.35 1.86 -40.50
CA ILE A 194 -2.65 2.43 -40.87
C ILE A 194 -2.55 3.62 -41.85
N GLU A 195 -1.34 3.97 -42.29
CA GLU A 195 -1.06 5.07 -43.21
C GLU A 195 -1.57 6.45 -42.74
N LEU A 196 -1.53 6.74 -41.42
CA LEU A 196 -1.95 8.03 -40.87
C LEU A 196 -0.75 8.95 -40.60
N PRO A 197 -0.66 10.12 -41.25
CA PRO A 197 0.30 11.17 -40.90
C PRO A 197 0.19 11.64 -39.44
N TYR A 198 1.31 12.02 -38.82
CA TYR A 198 1.33 12.44 -37.42
C TYR A 198 2.39 13.48 -37.09
N GLU A 199 2.13 14.27 -36.04
CA GLU A 199 3.12 15.14 -35.38
C GLU A 199 3.76 14.42 -34.19
N GLU A 200 5.10 14.36 -34.14
CA GLU A 200 5.84 13.64 -33.10
C GLU A 200 5.57 14.19 -31.69
N GLN A 201 5.26 15.48 -31.56
CA GLN A 201 4.87 16.10 -30.29
C GLN A 201 3.58 15.50 -29.73
N GLY A 202 2.59 15.18 -30.58
CA GLY A 202 1.35 14.51 -30.16
C GLY A 202 1.64 13.11 -29.59
N LEU A 203 2.56 12.37 -30.20
CA LEU A 203 2.99 11.06 -29.68
C LEU A 203 3.69 11.17 -28.32
N LYS A 204 4.50 12.22 -28.11
CA LYS A 204 5.16 12.47 -26.82
C LYS A 204 4.14 12.67 -25.70
N VAL A 205 3.08 13.44 -25.95
CA VAL A 205 1.98 13.67 -24.99
C VAL A 205 1.27 12.37 -24.63
N ILE A 206 0.97 11.53 -25.63
CA ILE A 206 0.32 10.22 -25.40
C ILE A 206 1.24 9.31 -24.59
N ALA A 207 2.53 9.24 -24.92
CA ALA A 207 3.51 8.39 -24.25
C ALA A 207 3.72 8.79 -22.77
N GLN A 208 3.78 10.09 -22.48
CA GLN A 208 3.83 10.62 -21.12
C GLN A 208 2.56 10.25 -20.33
N SER A 209 1.39 10.45 -20.95
CA SER A 209 0.09 10.16 -20.33
C SER A 209 -0.10 8.66 -20.03
N ALA A 210 0.56 7.78 -20.77
CA ALA A 210 0.53 6.33 -20.57
C ALA A 210 1.39 5.83 -19.40
N ALA A 211 2.22 6.69 -18.78
CA ALA A 211 3.04 6.38 -17.60
C ALA A 211 3.85 5.06 -17.69
N GLY A 212 4.35 4.74 -18.89
CA GLY A 212 5.16 3.54 -19.13
C GLY A 212 4.38 2.26 -19.46
N GLY A 213 3.05 2.34 -19.62
CA GLY A 213 2.18 1.22 -19.99
C GLY A 213 1.80 1.22 -21.48
N MET A 214 2.28 0.23 -22.25
CA MET A 214 2.00 0.14 -23.69
C MET A 214 0.50 -0.05 -24.01
N ARG A 215 -0.21 -0.82 -23.18
CA ARG A 215 -1.65 -1.04 -23.36
C ARG A 215 -2.42 0.27 -23.28
N ASP A 216 -2.07 1.11 -22.31
CA ASP A 216 -2.74 2.38 -22.08
C ASP A 216 -2.32 3.38 -23.17
N ALA A 217 -1.05 3.40 -23.59
CA ALA A 217 -0.58 4.18 -24.74
C ALA A 217 -1.33 3.86 -26.04
N LEU A 218 -1.45 2.58 -26.41
CA LEU A 218 -2.18 2.19 -27.61
C LEU A 218 -3.69 2.44 -27.49
N SER A 219 -4.25 2.41 -26.28
CA SER A 219 -5.67 2.75 -26.07
C SER A 219 -5.92 4.25 -26.22
N LEU A 220 -4.99 5.09 -25.73
CA LEU A 220 -5.04 6.53 -25.95
C LEU A 220 -4.81 6.88 -27.42
N LEU A 221 -3.85 6.22 -28.08
CA LEU A 221 -3.63 6.40 -29.52
C LEU A 221 -4.88 6.07 -30.34
N ASP A 222 -5.56 4.95 -30.03
CA ASP A 222 -6.81 4.53 -30.66
C ASP A 222 -7.90 5.62 -30.55
N GLN A 223 -8.01 6.25 -29.37
CA GLN A 223 -8.93 7.36 -29.11
C GLN A 223 -8.53 8.63 -29.87
N VAL A 224 -7.24 8.98 -29.86
CA VAL A 224 -6.72 10.15 -30.58
C VAL A 224 -6.93 9.98 -32.08
N VAL A 225 -6.63 8.81 -32.65
CA VAL A 225 -6.84 8.50 -34.06
C VAL A 225 -8.32 8.57 -34.44
N SER A 226 -9.21 8.09 -33.56
CA SER A 226 -10.66 8.17 -33.78
C SER A 226 -11.20 9.60 -33.71
N PHE A 227 -10.50 10.47 -32.98
CA PHE A 227 -10.86 11.89 -32.85
C PHE A 227 -10.25 12.74 -33.96
N SER A 228 -9.00 12.44 -34.35
CA SER A 228 -8.27 13.14 -35.40
C SER A 228 -8.87 12.83 -36.78
N GLY A 229 -8.77 13.78 -37.70
CA GLY A 229 -9.08 13.56 -39.11
C GLY A 229 -7.92 12.85 -39.82
N ASP A 230 -7.49 13.41 -40.95
CA ASP A 230 -6.45 12.82 -41.80
C ASP A 230 -5.01 13.02 -41.27
N LEU A 231 -4.83 13.70 -40.14
CA LEU A 231 -3.53 14.01 -39.54
C LEU A 231 -3.69 14.07 -38.02
N LEU A 232 -2.87 13.33 -37.29
CA LEU A 232 -2.78 13.41 -35.83
C LEU A 232 -1.93 14.62 -35.42
N LYS A 233 -2.56 15.62 -34.80
CA LYS A 233 -1.89 16.84 -34.31
C LYS A 233 -1.67 16.82 -32.80
N LEU A 234 -0.78 17.69 -32.33
CA LEU A 234 -0.59 17.92 -30.88
C LEU A 234 -1.89 18.29 -30.16
N GLU A 235 -2.71 19.15 -30.74
CA GLU A 235 -3.98 19.63 -30.15
C GLU A 235 -4.96 18.49 -29.89
N ASP A 236 -5.07 17.53 -30.82
CA ASP A 236 -5.91 16.34 -30.70
C ASP A 236 -5.47 15.48 -29.53
N ALA A 237 -4.16 15.26 -29.40
CA ALA A 237 -3.57 14.50 -28.30
C ALA A 237 -3.85 15.16 -26.95
N LEU A 238 -3.61 16.47 -26.82
CA LEU A 238 -3.85 17.23 -25.58
C LEU A 238 -5.32 17.20 -25.13
N LEU A 239 -6.25 17.29 -26.10
CA LEU A 239 -7.68 17.26 -25.81
C LEU A 239 -8.11 15.87 -25.31
N VAL A 240 -7.70 14.80 -26.00
CA VAL A 240 -8.08 13.42 -25.65
C VAL A 240 -7.42 12.93 -24.37
N THR A 241 -6.13 13.21 -24.15
CA THR A 241 -5.44 12.80 -22.92
C THR A 241 -5.82 13.67 -21.72
N GLY A 242 -6.52 14.77 -21.96
CA GLY A 242 -6.78 15.80 -20.95
C GLY A 242 -5.51 16.48 -20.46
N SER A 243 -4.38 16.35 -21.17
CA SER A 243 -3.10 16.98 -20.80
C SER A 243 -3.13 18.49 -21.05
N ILE A 244 -2.21 19.22 -20.44
CA ILE A 244 -2.14 20.68 -20.54
C ILE A 244 -0.96 21.04 -21.45
N SER A 245 -1.14 22.07 -22.27
CA SER A 245 -0.07 22.57 -23.13
C SER A 245 1.07 23.17 -22.28
N GLN A 246 2.31 23.01 -22.73
CA GLN A 246 3.49 23.62 -22.12
C GLN A 246 3.35 25.15 -21.98
N GLU A 247 2.70 25.79 -22.95
CA GLU A 247 2.45 27.23 -22.98
C GLU A 247 1.73 27.72 -21.72
N VAL A 248 0.75 26.96 -21.23
CA VAL A 248 -0.01 27.35 -20.04
C VAL A 248 0.86 27.33 -18.79
N PHE A 249 1.83 26.41 -18.71
CA PHE A 249 2.79 26.38 -17.61
C PHE A 249 3.75 27.57 -17.68
N TYR A 250 4.17 27.97 -18.89
CA TYR A 250 4.98 29.18 -19.06
C TYR A 250 4.21 30.44 -18.63
N ASP A 251 2.95 30.58 -19.05
CA ASP A 251 2.12 31.72 -18.68
C ASP A 251 1.85 31.78 -17.16
N LEU A 252 1.62 30.63 -16.53
CA LEU A 252 1.49 30.53 -15.06
C LEU A 252 2.79 30.92 -14.35
N ALA A 253 3.94 30.49 -14.86
CA ALA A 253 5.24 30.82 -14.31
C ALA A 253 5.55 32.33 -14.47
N GLU A 254 5.28 32.91 -15.62
CA GLU A 254 5.42 34.36 -15.85
C GLU A 254 4.51 35.16 -14.89
N ALA A 255 3.26 34.76 -14.73
CA ALA A 255 2.35 35.37 -13.77
C ALA A 255 2.84 35.24 -12.32
N LEU A 256 3.41 34.09 -11.94
CA LEU A 256 4.04 33.87 -10.63
C LEU A 256 5.25 34.79 -10.41
N LYS A 257 6.11 34.95 -11.43
CA LYS A 257 7.30 35.79 -11.38
C LYS A 257 6.94 37.26 -11.14
N VAL A 258 5.97 37.78 -11.89
CA VAL A 258 5.52 39.18 -11.79
C VAL A 258 4.57 39.38 -10.59
N LYS A 259 4.17 38.28 -9.92
CA LYS A 259 3.19 38.24 -8.83
C LYS A 259 1.81 38.75 -9.25
N ASP A 260 1.43 38.51 -10.51
CA ASP A 260 0.09 38.80 -11.02
C ASP A 260 -0.90 37.71 -10.56
N VAL A 261 -1.48 37.94 -9.40
CA VAL A 261 -2.48 37.04 -8.80
C VAL A 261 -3.73 36.94 -9.68
N ALA A 262 -4.13 38.03 -10.35
CA ALA A 262 -5.37 38.06 -11.13
C ALA A 262 -5.25 37.17 -12.38
N GLN A 263 -4.15 37.32 -13.13
CA GLN A 263 -3.87 36.49 -14.30
C GLN A 263 -3.74 35.01 -13.92
N MET A 264 -3.02 34.71 -12.83
CA MET A 264 -2.81 33.34 -12.36
C MET A 264 -4.11 32.62 -11.97
N LEU A 265 -4.98 33.29 -11.22
CA LEU A 265 -6.28 32.72 -10.85
C LEU A 265 -7.20 32.59 -12.07
N ALA A 266 -7.12 33.52 -13.04
CA ALA A 266 -7.88 33.42 -14.28
C ALA A 266 -7.44 32.21 -15.14
N LEU A 267 -6.13 31.97 -15.27
CA LEU A 267 -5.59 30.79 -15.95
C LEU A 267 -6.03 29.49 -15.26
N LEU A 268 -5.99 29.45 -13.91
CA LEU A 268 -6.48 28.30 -13.16
C LEU A 268 -7.98 28.07 -13.36
N GLU A 269 -8.80 29.12 -13.33
CA GLU A 269 -10.25 29.02 -13.57
C GLU A 269 -10.53 28.44 -14.97
N GLN A 270 -9.82 28.92 -15.99
CA GLN A 270 -9.96 28.42 -17.36
C GLN A 270 -9.61 26.93 -17.45
N LEU A 271 -8.48 26.51 -16.86
CA LEU A 271 -8.08 25.11 -16.84
C LEU A 271 -9.13 24.21 -16.17
N ILE A 272 -9.72 24.66 -15.06
CA ILE A 272 -10.77 23.91 -14.38
C ILE A 272 -12.07 23.88 -15.20
N ALA A 273 -12.42 24.99 -15.86
CA ALA A 273 -13.57 25.07 -16.76
C ALA A 273 -13.43 24.13 -17.96
N ASP A 274 -12.20 23.95 -18.46
CA ASP A 274 -11.85 22.99 -19.51
C ASP A 274 -11.82 21.52 -19.01
N GLY A 275 -12.20 21.29 -17.75
CA GLY A 275 -12.34 19.96 -17.15
C GLY A 275 -11.03 19.34 -16.66
N LYS A 276 -9.95 20.13 -16.51
CA LYS A 276 -8.67 19.63 -15.99
C LYS A 276 -8.78 19.35 -14.49
N ASP A 277 -8.23 18.21 -14.07
CA ASP A 277 -8.24 17.79 -12.67
C ASP A 277 -7.23 18.58 -11.82
N PRO A 278 -7.64 19.23 -10.72
CA PRO A 278 -6.72 20.01 -9.87
C PRO A 278 -5.60 19.20 -9.22
N LEU A 279 -5.82 17.91 -8.93
CA LEU A 279 -4.77 17.07 -8.34
C LEU A 279 -3.66 16.79 -9.37
N ARG A 280 -4.04 16.46 -10.61
CA ARG A 280 -3.11 16.30 -11.73
C ARG A 280 -2.40 17.60 -12.08
N LEU A 281 -3.10 18.73 -12.06
CA LEU A 281 -2.50 20.07 -12.24
C LEU A 281 -1.36 20.33 -11.25
N ALA A 282 -1.54 19.97 -9.97
CA ALA A 282 -0.50 20.13 -8.96
C ALA A 282 0.70 19.20 -9.21
N GLU A 283 0.46 17.96 -9.66
CA GLU A 283 1.52 17.02 -10.06
C GLU A 283 2.33 17.54 -11.26
N ASP A 284 1.64 18.07 -12.26
CA ASP A 284 2.27 18.62 -13.45
C ASP A 284 3.07 19.89 -13.10
N LEU A 285 2.56 20.76 -12.22
CA LEU A 285 3.30 21.94 -11.72
C LEU A 285 4.56 21.55 -10.93
N ILE A 286 4.50 20.51 -10.08
CA ILE A 286 5.69 20.00 -9.39
C ILE A 286 6.75 19.55 -10.40
N THR A 287 6.31 18.80 -11.42
CA THR A 287 7.19 18.30 -12.48
C THR A 287 7.78 19.44 -13.30
N PHE A 288 6.96 20.45 -13.63
CA PHE A 288 7.40 21.67 -14.31
C PHE A 288 8.51 22.41 -13.55
N PHE A 289 8.32 22.71 -12.26
CA PHE A 289 9.33 23.40 -11.47
C PHE A 289 10.60 22.57 -11.25
N ARG A 290 10.46 21.23 -11.16
CA ARG A 290 11.60 20.31 -11.17
C ARG A 290 12.37 20.39 -12.49
N ASP A 291 11.68 20.41 -13.63
CA ASP A 291 12.32 20.52 -14.95
C ASP A 291 13.11 21.83 -15.07
N LEU A 292 12.58 22.94 -14.56
CA LEU A 292 13.33 24.21 -14.48
C LEU A 292 14.60 24.09 -13.62
N LEU A 293 14.55 23.41 -12.46
CA LEU A 293 15.74 23.15 -11.62
C LEU A 293 16.79 22.30 -12.34
N LEU A 294 16.36 21.29 -13.11
CA LEU A 294 17.28 20.44 -13.88
C LEU A 294 18.02 21.25 -14.95
N LEU A 295 17.29 22.13 -15.66
CA LEU A 295 17.85 23.03 -16.66
C LEU A 295 18.87 24.02 -16.08
N GLN A 296 18.66 24.49 -14.84
CA GLN A 296 19.63 25.33 -14.13
C GLN A 296 20.91 24.57 -13.73
N THR A 297 20.81 23.26 -13.53
CA THR A 297 21.92 22.45 -12.98
C THR A 297 22.90 22.03 -14.07
N SER A 298 22.40 21.56 -15.22
CA SER A 298 23.24 21.17 -16.35
C SER A 298 22.43 20.98 -17.63
N GLU A 299 22.94 21.50 -18.75
CA GLU A 299 22.39 21.28 -20.09
C GLU A 299 22.36 19.78 -20.47
N GLY A 300 23.25 18.96 -19.90
CA GLY A 300 23.30 17.52 -20.14
C GLY A 300 22.15 16.71 -19.52
N LEU A 301 21.27 17.35 -18.73
CA LEU A 301 20.10 16.71 -18.13
C LEU A 301 18.82 16.90 -18.95
N ALA A 302 18.91 17.48 -20.15
CA ALA A 302 17.75 17.70 -21.02
C ALA A 302 16.98 16.40 -21.36
N GLU A 303 17.67 15.25 -21.39
CA GLU A 303 17.05 13.93 -21.62
C GLU A 303 16.17 13.46 -20.45
N LEU A 304 16.30 14.07 -19.26
CA LEU A 304 15.52 13.76 -18.07
C LEU A 304 14.28 14.64 -17.90
N LEU A 305 14.06 15.61 -18.79
CA LEU A 305 12.90 16.50 -18.76
C LEU A 305 11.64 15.71 -19.09
N GLU A 306 10.63 15.85 -18.24
CA GLU A 306 9.41 15.05 -18.33
C GLU A 306 8.27 15.84 -18.94
N LEU A 307 8.14 17.13 -18.62
CA LEU A 307 7.05 17.97 -19.09
C LEU A 307 7.52 18.98 -20.14
N VAL A 308 8.73 19.50 -19.99
CA VAL A 308 9.21 20.65 -20.77
C VAL A 308 10.16 20.24 -21.91
N SER A 309 10.12 20.98 -23.02
CA SER A 309 11.07 20.84 -24.13
C SER A 309 12.22 21.83 -23.98
N PRO A 310 13.49 21.45 -24.28
CA PRO A 310 14.64 22.34 -24.16
C PRO A 310 14.63 23.40 -25.26
N GLU A 311 13.85 24.46 -25.06
CA GLU A 311 13.70 25.60 -25.96
C GLU A 311 14.22 26.88 -25.30
N GLU A 312 14.64 27.87 -26.11
CA GLU A 312 15.25 29.12 -25.62
C GLU A 312 14.38 29.86 -24.59
N ARG A 313 13.05 29.86 -24.79
CA ARG A 313 12.10 30.45 -23.84
C ARG A 313 12.19 29.80 -22.47
N VAL A 314 12.30 28.48 -22.41
CA VAL A 314 12.38 27.72 -21.16
C VAL A 314 13.70 27.95 -20.46
N PHE A 315 14.80 27.98 -21.20
CA PHE A 315 16.10 28.31 -20.62
C PHE A 315 16.06 29.70 -19.97
N THR A 316 15.46 30.67 -20.64
CA THR A 316 15.29 32.04 -20.11
C THR A 316 14.45 32.02 -18.84
N LEU A 317 13.29 31.36 -18.89
CA LEU A 317 12.38 31.23 -17.75
C LEU A 317 13.04 30.50 -16.58
N ALA A 318 13.82 29.44 -16.83
CA ALA A 318 14.56 28.73 -15.80
C ALA A 318 15.53 29.69 -15.08
N HIS A 319 16.33 30.47 -15.81
CA HIS A 319 17.29 31.40 -15.19
C HIS A 319 16.64 32.58 -14.45
N ASP A 320 15.37 32.87 -14.72
CA ASP A 320 14.61 33.92 -14.06
C ASP A 320 14.17 33.58 -12.63
N PHE A 321 14.17 32.29 -12.26
CA PHE A 321 13.82 31.84 -10.91
C PHE A 321 15.06 31.52 -10.08
N ALA A 322 15.11 31.97 -8.83
CA ALA A 322 16.12 31.48 -7.90
C ALA A 322 15.86 30.00 -7.54
N PRO A 323 16.88 29.14 -7.43
CA PRO A 323 16.71 27.73 -7.04
C PRO A 323 15.90 27.56 -5.74
N ASP A 324 16.14 28.41 -4.74
CA ASP A 324 15.43 28.38 -3.45
C ASP A 324 13.93 28.65 -3.58
N LEU A 325 13.52 29.47 -4.57
CA LEU A 325 12.11 29.67 -4.89
C LEU A 325 11.49 28.42 -5.48
N LEU A 326 12.17 27.79 -6.45
CA LEU A 326 11.69 26.56 -7.09
C LEU A 326 11.54 25.41 -6.07
N TYR A 327 12.51 25.24 -5.16
CA TYR A 327 12.38 24.27 -4.05
C TYR A 327 11.18 24.58 -3.15
N GLY A 328 10.96 25.84 -2.79
CA GLY A 328 9.81 26.24 -1.99
C GLY A 328 8.48 26.02 -2.70
N TYR A 329 8.41 26.27 -4.01
CA TYR A 329 7.23 26.00 -4.82
C TYR A 329 6.88 24.51 -4.87
N ILE A 330 7.89 23.66 -5.08
CA ILE A 330 7.73 22.21 -5.05
C ILE A 330 7.22 21.75 -3.68
N ASP A 331 7.76 22.26 -2.57
CA ASP A 331 7.32 21.90 -1.21
C ASP A 331 5.87 22.33 -0.93
N ILE A 332 5.51 23.57 -1.30
CA ILE A 332 4.14 24.09 -1.16
C ILE A 332 3.16 23.22 -1.96
N LEU A 333 3.48 22.87 -3.21
CA LEU A 333 2.63 22.05 -4.06
C LEU A 333 2.54 20.61 -3.55
N ALA A 334 3.65 19.99 -3.13
CA ALA A 334 3.67 18.62 -2.61
C ALA A 334 2.83 18.48 -1.34
N LYS A 335 2.92 19.46 -0.42
CA LYS A 335 2.09 19.50 0.78
C LYS A 335 0.60 19.69 0.42
N THR A 336 0.30 20.61 -0.48
CA THR A 336 -1.06 20.85 -0.95
C THR A 336 -1.64 19.60 -1.61
N GLN A 337 -0.86 18.88 -2.43
CA GLN A 337 -1.27 17.64 -3.08
C GLN A 337 -1.66 16.56 -2.04
N GLN A 338 -0.91 16.44 -0.94
CA GLN A 338 -1.26 15.53 0.14
C GLN A 338 -2.58 15.91 0.82
N GLU A 339 -2.82 17.20 1.05
CA GLU A 339 -4.07 17.71 1.63
C GLU A 339 -5.27 17.50 0.68
N MET A 340 -5.07 17.66 -0.62
CA MET A 340 -6.08 17.44 -1.66
C MET A 340 -6.59 16.00 -1.72
N ARG A 341 -5.74 15.00 -1.44
CA ARG A 341 -6.13 13.57 -1.44
C ARG A 341 -7.23 13.22 -0.45
N PHE A 342 -7.44 14.04 0.58
CA PHE A 342 -8.42 13.82 1.63
C PHE A 342 -9.56 14.86 1.63
N SER A 343 -9.64 15.70 0.59
CA SER A 343 -10.59 16.81 0.53
C SER A 343 -11.43 16.79 -0.76
N HIS A 344 -12.67 17.28 -0.65
CA HIS A 344 -13.56 17.49 -1.80
C HIS A 344 -13.39 18.87 -2.44
N HIS A 345 -12.59 19.76 -1.86
CA HIS A 345 -12.40 21.14 -2.33
C HIS A 345 -11.04 21.36 -2.99
N THR A 346 -10.60 20.42 -3.84
CA THR A 346 -9.25 20.41 -4.44
C THR A 346 -8.89 21.71 -5.16
N LYS A 347 -9.85 22.35 -5.85
CA LYS A 347 -9.70 23.69 -6.45
C LYS A 347 -9.20 24.74 -5.45
N ILE A 348 -9.84 24.86 -4.29
CA ILE A 348 -9.51 25.87 -3.28
C ILE A 348 -8.10 25.64 -2.70
N TYR A 349 -7.71 24.38 -2.53
CA TYR A 349 -6.36 24.03 -2.09
C TYR A 349 -5.32 24.48 -3.12
N LEU A 350 -5.57 24.25 -4.42
CA LEU A 350 -4.66 24.69 -5.46
C LEU A 350 -4.59 26.23 -5.58
N GLU A 351 -5.73 26.93 -5.50
CA GLU A 351 -5.77 28.40 -5.46
C GLU A 351 -4.94 28.95 -4.28
N THR A 352 -5.14 28.40 -3.09
CA THR A 352 -4.40 28.84 -1.89
C THR A 352 -2.92 28.49 -1.98
N ALA A 353 -2.53 27.39 -2.64
CA ALA A 353 -1.14 27.06 -2.90
C ALA A 353 -0.48 28.08 -3.82
N LEU A 354 -1.13 28.42 -4.94
CA LEU A 354 -0.68 29.45 -5.87
C LEU A 354 -0.53 30.82 -5.19
N LEU A 355 -1.49 31.20 -4.33
CA LEU A 355 -1.39 32.41 -3.52
C LEU A 355 -0.21 32.36 -2.54
N LYS A 356 0.02 31.23 -1.87
CA LYS A 356 1.20 31.05 -0.98
C LYS A 356 2.51 31.19 -1.76
N MET A 357 2.57 30.69 -2.99
CA MET A 357 3.74 30.79 -3.85
C MET A 357 4.06 32.24 -4.23
N THR A 358 3.07 33.10 -4.47
CA THR A 358 3.33 34.53 -4.75
C THR A 358 3.91 35.29 -3.55
N GLN A 359 3.53 34.88 -2.35
CA GLN A 359 4.04 35.45 -1.09
C GLN A 359 5.40 34.87 -0.71
N PHE A 360 5.70 33.65 -1.16
CA PHE A 360 6.97 32.99 -0.90
C PHE A 360 8.11 33.76 -1.58
N SER A 361 9.08 34.20 -0.78
CA SER A 361 10.21 35.02 -1.23
C SER A 361 11.55 34.32 -1.05
N GLY A 362 11.57 32.98 -1.00
CA GLY A 362 12.82 32.19 -1.01
C GLY A 362 13.56 32.19 0.32
N GLY A 363 12.86 31.94 1.43
CA GLY A 363 13.45 31.97 2.77
C GLY A 363 13.30 30.63 3.50
N VAL A 364 14.35 29.80 3.48
CA VAL A 364 14.57 28.79 4.53
C VAL A 364 16.05 28.84 4.95
N VAL A 365 16.26 29.33 6.18
CA VAL A 365 17.29 28.88 7.13
C VAL A 365 18.70 28.67 6.56
N ASN A 366 19.42 29.76 6.35
CA ASN A 366 20.86 29.80 6.57
C ASN A 366 21.23 31.17 7.14
N GLN A 367 21.25 31.26 8.48
CA GLN A 367 22.00 32.32 9.16
C GLN A 367 23.48 32.07 8.89
N VAL A 368 23.97 32.61 7.79
CA VAL A 368 25.36 33.05 7.68
C VAL A 368 25.28 34.48 7.14
N ASN A 369 25.08 35.43 8.05
CA ASN A 369 25.22 36.85 7.75
C ASN A 369 26.69 37.12 7.40
N SER A 370 26.93 37.49 6.15
CA SER A 370 28.04 38.38 5.82
C SER A 370 27.48 39.79 5.70
N SER A 371 28.26 40.76 6.20
CA SER A 371 27.94 42.19 6.40
C SER A 371 26.93 42.50 7.49
N GLY A 372 27.44 43.13 8.55
CA GLY A 372 26.72 43.45 9.77
C GLY A 372 25.79 44.64 9.61
N GLU A 373 24.55 44.42 10.02
CA GLU A 373 23.76 45.24 10.95
C GLU A 373 22.40 44.54 11.04
N THR A 374 22.24 43.68 12.04
CA THR A 374 21.01 42.93 12.25
C THR A 374 20.12 43.71 13.19
N THR A 375 19.03 44.29 12.66
CA THR A 375 17.87 44.65 13.49
C THR A 375 17.23 43.35 13.98
N VAL A 376 17.68 42.89 15.15
CA VAL A 376 17.08 41.76 15.85
C VAL A 376 15.66 42.15 16.25
N SER A 377 14.68 41.35 15.83
CA SER A 377 13.29 41.50 16.26
C SER A 377 13.21 41.51 17.80
N PRO A 378 12.52 42.49 18.40
CA PRO A 378 12.61 42.82 19.83
C PRO A 378 12.25 41.67 20.78
N GLU A 379 11.47 40.69 20.33
CA GLU A 379 11.11 39.51 21.11
C GLU A 379 12.27 38.52 21.33
N ILE A 380 13.19 38.43 20.37
CA ILE A 380 14.35 37.53 20.48
C ILE A 380 15.38 38.15 21.42
N ALA A 381 15.57 39.47 21.35
CA ALA A 381 16.43 40.19 22.29
C ALA A 381 15.93 40.06 23.73
N GLN A 382 14.61 40.15 23.96
CA GLN A 382 14.02 39.95 25.29
C GLN A 382 14.22 38.52 25.83
N LYS A 383 14.11 37.50 24.97
CA LYS A 383 14.35 36.10 25.37
C LYS A 383 15.82 35.84 25.70
N ILE A 384 16.76 36.47 24.99
CA ILE A 384 18.20 36.35 25.27
C ILE A 384 18.52 36.97 26.63
N VAL A 385 18.02 38.18 26.92
CA VAL A 385 18.22 38.83 28.23
C VAL A 385 17.63 38.01 29.37
N ALA A 386 16.44 37.43 29.18
CA ALA A 386 15.81 36.56 30.18
C ALA A 386 16.63 35.27 30.42
N LEU A 387 17.19 34.67 29.36
CA LEU A 387 18.08 33.51 29.51
C LEU A 387 19.39 33.87 30.21
N GLU A 388 20.01 34.99 29.87
CA GLU A 388 21.25 35.45 30.49
C GLU A 388 21.06 35.73 31.99
N GLN A 389 19.94 36.34 32.38
CA GLN A 389 19.58 36.53 33.79
C GLN A 389 19.36 35.21 34.53
N THR A 390 18.75 34.23 33.87
CA THR A 390 18.51 32.89 34.46
C THR A 390 19.83 32.14 34.66
N VAL A 391 20.74 32.23 33.69
CA VAL A 391 22.08 31.63 33.78
C VAL A 391 22.91 32.31 34.88
N GLN A 392 22.83 33.64 35.02
CA GLN A 392 23.51 34.36 36.10
C GLN A 392 22.94 33.99 37.49
N GLN A 393 21.61 33.89 37.64
CA GLN A 393 20.98 33.43 38.88
C GLN A 393 21.38 32.01 39.26
N LEU A 394 21.41 31.09 38.28
CA LEU A 394 21.86 29.71 38.51
C LEU A 394 23.35 29.64 38.86
N SER A 395 24.18 30.46 38.22
CA SER A 395 25.61 30.53 38.53
C SER A 395 25.90 31.09 39.93
N ALA A 396 25.11 32.05 40.40
CA ALA A 396 25.21 32.60 41.75
C ALA A 396 24.70 31.62 42.83
N GLN A 397 23.69 30.81 42.51
CA GLN A 397 23.21 29.74 43.39
C GLN A 397 24.22 28.59 43.52
N LEU A 398 25.04 28.35 42.50
CA LEU A 398 26.11 27.33 42.54
C LEU A 398 27.37 27.78 43.31
N GLN A 399 27.59 29.10 43.50
CA GLN A 399 28.74 29.62 44.26
C GLN A 399 28.50 29.65 45.77
N ASN A 400 27.25 29.67 46.23
CA ASN A 400 26.91 29.61 47.65
C ASN A 400 26.56 28.16 48.03
N GLY A 401 27.60 27.42 48.45
CA GLY A 401 27.55 25.99 48.71
C GLY A 401 26.38 25.53 49.58
N VAL A 402 25.74 24.43 49.14
CA VAL A 402 24.73 23.68 49.89
C VAL A 402 25.24 22.25 50.11
N PRO A 403 24.97 21.62 51.27
CA PRO A 403 25.69 20.44 51.75
C PRO A 403 25.37 19.15 50.99
N THR A 404 26.36 18.28 51.02
CA THR A 404 26.42 16.91 50.54
C THR A 404 25.27 16.03 51.08
N GLN A 405 24.44 15.49 50.19
CA GLN A 405 23.74 14.22 50.42
C GLN A 405 23.91 13.28 49.21
N THR A 406 24.63 12.20 49.50
CA THR A 406 24.64 10.85 48.91
C THR A 406 24.12 10.64 47.48
N THR A 407 25.09 10.29 46.63
CA THR A 407 25.04 9.61 45.33
C THR A 407 24.06 8.44 45.22
N PRO A 408 23.49 8.26 44.01
CA PRO A 408 23.56 7.00 43.28
C PRO A 408 24.49 7.11 42.06
N THR A 409 25.10 5.98 41.76
CA THR A 409 26.14 5.73 40.74
C THR A 409 25.67 5.90 39.28
N PRO A 410 26.61 6.14 38.34
CA PRO A 410 26.32 6.57 36.98
C PRO A 410 25.97 5.40 36.05
N LYS A 411 24.87 5.50 35.31
CA LYS A 411 24.64 4.65 34.13
C LYS A 411 25.29 5.28 32.90
N GLU A 412 26.28 4.55 32.41
CA GLU A 412 27.03 4.71 31.17
C GLU A 412 26.08 4.78 29.96
N GLN A 413 26.15 5.88 29.20
CA GLN A 413 25.46 6.02 27.92
C GLN A 413 26.25 5.31 26.82
N ARG A 414 25.68 4.22 26.29
CA ARG A 414 26.11 3.60 25.03
C ARG A 414 25.44 4.24 23.82
N PRO A 415 26.10 4.25 22.66
CA PRO A 415 25.63 4.90 21.44
C PRO A 415 24.35 4.24 20.90
N ARG A 416 23.46 5.09 20.33
CA ARG A 416 22.19 4.68 19.71
C ARG A 416 22.42 3.68 18.58
N ALA A 417 22.11 2.41 18.85
CA ALA A 417 21.88 1.39 17.83
C ALA A 417 20.43 1.47 17.33
N LYS A 418 20.25 1.41 16.01
CA LYS A 418 18.94 1.27 15.35
C LYS A 418 18.24 0.02 15.88
N SER A 419 17.01 0.17 16.38
CA SER A 419 16.18 -0.95 16.88
C SER A 419 15.20 -1.41 15.79
N PRO A 420 14.89 -2.72 15.69
CA PRO A 420 13.81 -3.23 14.85
C PRO A 420 12.45 -2.88 15.47
N ASN A 421 11.49 -2.45 14.64
CA ASN A 421 10.16 -1.95 15.02
C ASN A 421 9.29 -3.04 15.68
N GLY A 422 8.80 -2.75 16.90
CA GLY A 422 7.70 -3.45 17.57
C GLY A 422 7.17 -2.56 18.71
N TYR A 423 5.84 -2.48 18.87
CA TYR A 423 5.21 -1.65 19.90
C TYR A 423 5.44 -2.27 21.28
N LYS A 424 5.92 -1.46 22.24
CA LYS A 424 6.12 -1.92 23.63
C LYS A 424 4.89 -1.57 24.46
N ALA A 425 4.05 -2.57 24.74
CA ALA A 425 2.87 -2.40 25.59
C ALA A 425 3.25 -2.07 27.05
N PRO A 426 2.45 -1.26 27.77
CA PRO A 426 2.68 -0.92 29.17
C PRO A 426 2.29 -2.08 30.11
N THR A 427 3.12 -3.13 30.12
CA THR A 427 2.86 -4.41 30.80
C THR A 427 2.56 -4.27 32.30
N GLY A 428 3.30 -3.41 33.02
CA GLY A 428 3.10 -3.21 34.46
C GLY A 428 1.73 -2.63 34.81
N ARG A 429 1.21 -1.70 33.99
CA ARG A 429 -0.10 -1.09 34.24
C ARG A 429 -1.25 -2.03 33.85
N ILE A 430 -1.04 -2.87 32.83
CA ILE A 430 -1.98 -3.93 32.46
C ILE A 430 -2.11 -4.97 33.58
N GLN A 431 -1.00 -5.35 34.23
CA GLN A 431 -1.02 -6.26 35.37
C GLN A 431 -1.75 -5.69 36.60
N GLU A 432 -1.67 -4.37 36.82
CA GLU A 432 -2.44 -3.71 37.88
C GLU A 432 -3.94 -3.74 37.60
N ILE A 433 -4.37 -3.50 36.36
CA ILE A 433 -5.79 -3.64 35.98
C ILE A 433 -6.27 -5.07 36.17
N LEU A 434 -5.45 -6.08 35.83
CA LEU A 434 -5.81 -7.48 35.97
C LEU A 434 -6.09 -7.90 37.43
N LYS A 435 -5.51 -7.22 38.42
CA LYS A 435 -5.77 -7.50 39.85
C LYS A 435 -7.18 -7.10 40.28
N ASP A 436 -7.69 -6.01 39.72
CA ASP A 436 -8.99 -5.43 40.05
C ASP A 436 -10.04 -5.67 38.94
N ALA A 437 -9.75 -6.53 37.97
CA ALA A 437 -10.61 -6.77 36.81
C ALA A 437 -11.75 -7.73 37.15
N THR A 438 -12.98 -7.37 36.78
CA THR A 438 -14.18 -8.18 37.02
C THR A 438 -14.87 -8.61 35.71
N LYS A 439 -15.59 -9.75 35.73
CA LYS A 439 -16.42 -10.18 34.57
C LYS A 439 -17.45 -9.11 34.23
N GLN A 440 -18.07 -8.51 35.25
CA GLN A 440 -19.12 -7.51 35.07
C GLN A 440 -18.63 -6.26 34.35
N ASP A 441 -17.44 -5.76 34.70
CA ASP A 441 -16.87 -4.56 34.07
C ASP A 441 -16.52 -4.80 32.59
N VAL A 442 -15.96 -5.98 32.26
CA VAL A 442 -15.67 -6.33 30.86
C VAL A 442 -16.95 -6.46 30.05
N HIS A 443 -17.98 -7.12 30.61
CA HIS A 443 -19.27 -7.23 29.95
C HIS A 443 -19.94 -5.88 29.74
N ARG A 444 -19.82 -4.95 30.71
CA ARG A 444 -20.32 -3.58 30.57
C ARG A 444 -19.67 -2.84 29.40
N VAL A 445 -18.35 -2.95 29.26
CA VAL A 445 -17.61 -2.35 28.12
C VAL A 445 -17.97 -3.03 26.80
N LYS A 446 -18.06 -4.37 26.76
CA LYS A 446 -18.44 -5.12 25.55
C LYS A 446 -19.87 -4.81 25.08
N ALA A 447 -20.81 -4.58 26.00
CA ALA A 447 -22.20 -4.28 25.67
C ALA A 447 -22.37 -2.96 24.90
N VAL A 448 -21.56 -1.95 25.22
CA VAL A 448 -21.61 -0.62 24.57
C VAL A 448 -20.65 -0.47 23.39
N TRP A 449 -19.81 -1.48 23.14
CA TRP A 449 -18.71 -1.43 22.17
C TRP A 449 -19.16 -1.13 20.74
N ALA A 450 -20.12 -1.92 20.22
CA ALA A 450 -20.61 -1.77 18.86
C ALA A 450 -21.28 -0.40 18.63
N GLN A 451 -21.99 0.10 19.64
CA GLN A 451 -22.63 1.41 19.57
C GLN A 451 -21.60 2.54 19.60
N ALA A 452 -20.56 2.44 20.44
CA ALA A 452 -19.46 3.41 20.47
C ALA A 452 -18.72 3.47 19.12
N LEU A 453 -18.42 2.32 18.50
CA LEU A 453 -17.77 2.27 17.18
C LEU A 453 -18.60 2.91 16.08
N ASN A 454 -19.92 2.71 16.09
CA ASN A 454 -20.83 3.29 15.09
C ASN A 454 -20.95 4.82 15.17
N GLN A 455 -20.59 5.43 16.31
CA GLN A 455 -20.60 6.88 16.51
C GLN A 455 -19.26 7.54 16.14
N MET A 456 -18.23 6.75 15.83
CA MET A 456 -16.93 7.26 15.40
C MET A 456 -16.89 7.52 13.89
N GLN A 457 -15.89 8.32 13.46
CA GLN A 457 -15.58 8.46 12.04
C GLN A 457 -15.15 7.11 11.45
N LYS A 458 -15.51 6.85 10.18
CA LYS A 458 -15.25 5.56 9.50
C LYS A 458 -13.79 5.10 9.61
N SER A 459 -12.82 6.01 9.44
CA SER A 459 -11.39 5.72 9.57
C SER A 459 -10.98 5.29 10.98
N GLN A 460 -11.52 5.92 12.02
CA GLN A 460 -11.23 5.60 13.42
C GLN A 460 -11.91 4.29 13.85
N SER A 461 -13.16 4.09 13.41
CA SER A 461 -13.90 2.85 13.65
C SER A 461 -13.20 1.64 13.02
N ALA A 462 -12.60 1.79 11.84
CA ALA A 462 -11.86 0.73 11.17
C ALA A 462 -10.59 0.30 11.94
N LEU A 463 -9.89 1.24 12.60
CA LEU A 463 -8.72 0.94 13.43
C LEU A 463 -9.07 0.15 14.71
N LEU A 464 -10.27 0.38 15.26
CA LEU A 464 -10.76 -0.30 16.46
C LEU A 464 -11.66 -1.51 16.15
N ALA A 465 -12.07 -1.72 14.89
CA ALA A 465 -12.92 -2.84 14.49
C ALA A 465 -12.25 -4.20 14.71
N GLU A 466 -10.91 -4.26 14.62
CA GLU A 466 -10.10 -5.45 14.89
C GLU A 466 -9.60 -5.52 16.34
N ALA A 467 -10.03 -4.59 17.21
CA ALA A 467 -9.67 -4.55 18.62
C ALA A 467 -10.75 -5.19 19.50
N GLU A 468 -10.33 -5.91 20.53
CA GLU A 468 -11.25 -6.56 21.47
C GLU A 468 -10.97 -6.13 22.92
N PRO A 469 -11.98 -5.69 23.69
CA PRO A 469 -11.87 -5.54 25.14
C PRO A 469 -11.68 -6.90 25.81
N VAL A 470 -10.55 -7.09 26.50
CA VAL A 470 -10.17 -8.38 27.09
C VAL A 470 -10.14 -8.37 28.63
N ALA A 471 -9.97 -7.20 29.24
CA ALA A 471 -10.06 -7.00 30.69
C ALA A 471 -10.52 -5.59 31.01
N ALA A 472 -11.21 -5.40 32.13
CA ALA A 472 -11.71 -4.12 32.60
C ALA A 472 -11.89 -4.15 34.11
N SER A 473 -11.60 -3.02 34.76
CA SER A 473 -11.86 -2.73 36.16
C SER A 473 -12.81 -1.53 36.26
N SER A 474 -13.09 -1.08 37.48
CA SER A 474 -13.94 0.08 37.75
C SER A 474 -13.45 1.42 37.15
N SER A 475 -12.20 1.50 36.68
CA SER A 475 -11.60 2.75 36.16
C SER A 475 -10.76 2.59 34.90
N ALA A 476 -10.54 1.38 34.38
CA ALA A 476 -9.74 1.17 33.17
C ALA A 476 -10.13 -0.10 32.41
N PHE A 477 -9.81 -0.17 31.12
CA PHE A 477 -9.94 -1.39 30.31
C PHE A 477 -8.76 -1.59 29.36
N VAL A 478 -8.54 -2.86 29.00
CA VAL A 478 -7.46 -3.32 28.14
C VAL A 478 -8.02 -3.78 26.80
N LEU A 479 -7.48 -3.22 25.72
CA LEU A 479 -7.77 -3.59 24.34
C LEU A 479 -6.66 -4.45 23.75
N LYS A 480 -7.04 -5.61 23.23
CA LYS A 480 -6.19 -6.51 22.47
C LYS A 480 -6.28 -6.18 20.98
N PHE A 481 -5.14 -6.02 20.32
CA PHE A 481 -5.03 -5.82 18.87
C PHE A 481 -4.31 -6.99 18.20
N LYS A 482 -4.77 -7.35 16.99
CA LYS A 482 -4.13 -8.39 16.16
C LYS A 482 -2.74 -7.99 15.64
N TYR A 483 -2.51 -6.70 15.40
CA TYR A 483 -1.27 -6.18 14.81
C TYR A 483 -0.66 -5.04 15.65
N ASP A 484 0.66 -5.07 15.85
CA ASP A 484 1.43 -4.05 16.58
C ASP A 484 1.25 -2.64 16.04
N ILE A 485 1.14 -2.50 14.72
CA ILE A 485 1.01 -1.20 14.04
C ILE A 485 -0.30 -0.52 14.43
N HIS A 486 -1.41 -1.26 14.47
CA HIS A 486 -2.72 -0.73 14.89
C HIS A 486 -2.69 -0.36 16.39
N CYS A 487 -2.04 -1.19 17.21
CA CYS A 487 -1.83 -0.93 18.62
C CYS A 487 -1.07 0.39 18.83
N GLN A 488 0.02 0.61 18.08
CA GLN A 488 0.81 1.83 18.14
C GLN A 488 0.03 3.06 17.65
N MET A 489 -0.66 2.94 16.51
CA MET A 489 -1.45 4.05 15.95
C MET A 489 -2.55 4.53 16.90
N VAL A 490 -3.22 3.60 17.60
CA VAL A 490 -4.24 3.95 18.61
C VAL A 490 -3.58 4.46 19.89
N ALA A 491 -2.49 3.86 20.34
CA ALA A 491 -1.76 4.28 21.53
C ALA A 491 -1.19 5.71 21.40
N ASP A 492 -0.70 6.10 20.23
CA ASP A 492 -0.11 7.43 19.99
C ASP A 492 -1.17 8.52 19.71
N ASN A 493 -2.39 8.12 19.32
CA ASN A 493 -3.47 9.06 18.99
C ASN A 493 -4.33 9.44 20.20
N HIS A 494 -3.83 10.38 21.01
CA HIS A 494 -4.52 10.86 22.22
C HIS A 494 -5.95 11.39 21.98
N ALA A 495 -6.19 12.06 20.85
CA ALA A 495 -7.51 12.61 20.52
C ALA A 495 -8.55 11.50 20.28
N LEU A 496 -8.15 10.44 19.57
CA LEU A 496 -9.00 9.26 19.35
C LEU A 496 -9.31 8.57 20.68
N LYS A 497 -8.29 8.34 21.52
CA LYS A 497 -8.48 7.69 22.82
C LYS A 497 -9.45 8.47 23.71
N ALA A 498 -9.27 9.79 23.81
CA ALA A 498 -10.13 10.65 24.62
C ALA A 498 -11.58 10.69 24.10
N HIS A 499 -11.76 10.78 22.78
CA HIS A 499 -13.09 10.76 22.18
C HIS A 499 -13.79 9.42 22.42
N PHE A 500 -13.07 8.31 22.23
CA PHE A 500 -13.63 6.97 22.39
C PHE A 500 -13.99 6.65 23.85
N THR A 501 -13.12 6.99 24.82
CA THR A 501 -13.43 6.81 26.24
C THR A 501 -14.59 7.70 26.70
N GLN A 502 -14.75 8.89 26.11
CA GLN A 502 -15.92 9.74 26.36
C GLN A 502 -17.22 9.13 25.81
N LEU A 503 -17.20 8.50 24.63
CA LEU A 503 -18.37 7.78 24.08
C LEU A 503 -18.77 6.60 24.95
N ILE A 504 -17.80 5.81 25.43
CA ILE A 504 -18.05 4.71 26.37
C ILE A 504 -18.60 5.26 27.68
N ALA A 505 -17.98 6.30 28.25
CA ALA A 505 -18.42 6.92 29.50
C ALA A 505 -19.85 7.48 29.43
N GLY A 506 -20.25 8.03 28.28
CA GLY A 506 -21.61 8.51 28.06
C GLY A 506 -22.68 7.41 28.14
N GLN A 507 -22.30 6.14 27.97
CA GLN A 507 -23.22 5.00 27.99
C GLN A 507 -23.08 4.16 29.27
N THR A 508 -21.88 4.05 29.83
CA THR A 508 -21.61 3.28 31.06
C THR A 508 -21.71 4.10 32.34
N GLY A 509 -21.65 5.43 32.23
CA GLY A 509 -21.57 6.35 33.38
C GLY A 509 -20.20 6.40 34.07
N THR A 510 -19.20 5.67 33.54
CA THR A 510 -17.87 5.52 34.13
C THR A 510 -16.80 6.02 33.15
N MET A 511 -15.93 6.91 33.61
CA MET A 511 -14.74 7.31 32.85
C MET A 511 -13.65 6.24 32.98
N TYR A 512 -13.25 5.68 31.84
CA TYR A 512 -12.23 4.64 31.78
C TYR A 512 -10.91 5.16 31.20
N GLU A 513 -9.79 4.70 31.76
CA GLU A 513 -8.49 4.71 31.10
C GLU A 513 -8.40 3.54 30.10
N MET A 514 -7.96 3.82 28.86
CA MET A 514 -7.84 2.81 27.81
C MET A 514 -6.36 2.43 27.59
N LEU A 515 -6.04 1.16 27.80
CA LEU A 515 -4.72 0.58 27.52
C LEU A 515 -4.77 -0.33 26.28
N CYS A 516 -3.70 -0.32 25.49
CA CYS A 516 -3.60 -1.10 24.26
C CYS A 516 -2.46 -2.13 24.39
N THR A 517 -2.71 -3.36 23.95
CA THR A 517 -1.70 -4.42 23.89
C THR A 517 -1.83 -5.27 22.61
N PRO A 518 -0.73 -5.71 22.00
CA PRO A 518 -0.77 -6.73 20.96
C PRO A 518 -1.21 -8.09 21.51
N GLU A 519 -1.79 -8.92 20.64
CA GLU A 519 -2.28 -10.26 20.96
C GLU A 519 -1.19 -11.19 21.52
N GLU A 520 -0.01 -11.23 20.90
CA GLU A 520 1.11 -12.05 21.40
C GLU A 520 1.58 -11.63 22.80
N THR A 521 1.52 -10.32 23.09
CA THR A 521 1.91 -9.79 24.41
C THR A 521 0.83 -10.06 25.45
N TRP A 522 -0.45 -9.97 25.07
CA TRP A 522 -1.58 -10.28 25.94
C TRP A 522 -1.57 -11.73 26.40
N LEU A 523 -1.33 -12.68 25.49
CA LEU A 523 -1.30 -14.11 25.82
C LEU A 523 -0.22 -14.42 26.87
N LYS A 524 0.99 -13.88 26.69
CA LYS A 524 2.10 -14.02 27.65
C LYS A 524 1.76 -13.41 29.01
N LEU A 525 1.22 -12.19 29.03
CA LEU A 525 0.85 -11.51 30.28
C LEU A 525 -0.23 -12.26 31.05
N ARG A 526 -1.21 -12.82 30.34
CA ARG A 526 -2.29 -13.61 30.95
C ARG A 526 -1.75 -14.91 31.54
N GLU A 527 -0.90 -15.62 30.82
CA GLU A 527 -0.25 -16.85 31.33
C GLU A 527 0.61 -16.58 32.57
N GLU A 528 1.41 -15.51 32.55
CA GLU A 528 2.22 -15.09 33.70
C GLU A 528 1.35 -14.72 34.91
N PHE A 529 0.25 -13.98 34.69
CA PHE A 529 -0.65 -13.58 35.77
C PHE A 529 -1.34 -14.78 36.43
N ILE A 530 -1.82 -15.74 35.63
CA ILE A 530 -2.44 -16.98 36.13
C ILE A 530 -1.42 -17.81 36.92
N ARG A 531 -0.18 -17.91 36.44
CA ARG A 531 0.90 -18.63 37.13
C ARG A 531 1.22 -18.03 38.50
N ASP A 532 1.25 -16.70 38.59
CA ASP A 532 1.66 -15.99 39.80
C ASP A 532 0.54 -15.87 40.86
N HIS A 533 -0.74 -15.96 40.46
CA HIS A 533 -1.89 -15.78 41.37
C HIS A 533 -2.78 -17.04 41.53
N GLY A 534 -2.54 -18.13 40.78
CA GLY A 534 -3.43 -19.29 40.67
C GLY A 534 -3.22 -20.48 41.61
N MET A 535 -2.51 -20.36 42.76
CA MET A 535 -2.22 -21.50 43.64
C MET A 535 -2.59 -21.32 45.13
N HIS A 536 -3.57 -20.49 45.49
CA HIS A 536 -3.88 -20.25 46.92
C HIS A 536 -5.31 -20.46 47.43
N GLN A 537 -6.26 -20.98 46.64
CA GLN A 537 -7.60 -21.26 47.14
C GLN A 537 -8.16 -22.57 46.60
N GLN A 538 -7.82 -23.70 47.25
CA GLN A 538 -8.65 -24.93 47.31
C GLN A 538 -7.94 -25.98 48.18
N LYS A 539 -7.94 -25.79 49.50
CA LYS A 539 -7.68 -26.85 50.48
C LYS A 539 -8.14 -26.43 51.87
N ALA A 540 -9.45 -26.28 52.04
CA ALA A 540 -10.11 -26.39 53.34
C ALA A 540 -11.61 -26.64 53.08
N GLN A 541 -12.17 -27.58 53.85
CA GLN A 541 -13.60 -27.94 53.93
C GLN A 541 -14.10 -28.99 52.92
N SER A 542 -13.68 -30.24 53.16
CA SER A 542 -14.55 -31.40 52.94
C SER A 542 -14.69 -32.13 54.28
N ALA A 543 -15.75 -31.81 55.03
CA ALA A 543 -16.23 -32.63 56.13
C ALA A 543 -17.78 -32.54 56.18
N THR A 544 -18.40 -33.71 56.31
CA THR A 544 -19.78 -34.05 56.69
C THR A 544 -20.93 -33.96 55.65
N ASP A 545 -21.28 -35.15 55.13
CA ASP A 545 -22.58 -35.87 55.11
C ASP A 545 -23.94 -35.21 54.75
N HIS A 546 -24.61 -35.92 53.81
CA HIS A 546 -26.04 -36.25 53.64
C HIS A 546 -27.16 -35.19 53.42
N ASP A 547 -27.76 -35.30 52.22
CA ASP A 547 -29.18 -35.28 51.78
C ASP A 547 -30.29 -34.39 52.45
N VAL A 548 -31.13 -33.82 51.55
CA VAL A 548 -32.61 -33.60 51.58
C VAL A 548 -33.14 -32.15 51.37
N GLU A 549 -33.92 -32.02 50.28
CA GLU A 549 -35.06 -31.14 49.87
C GLU A 549 -35.48 -29.78 50.52
N LEU A 550 -35.81 -28.85 49.58
CA LEU A 550 -36.97 -27.91 49.47
C LEU A 550 -37.06 -26.57 50.26
N LEU A 551 -37.42 -25.51 49.49
CA LEU A 551 -38.09 -24.21 49.79
C LEU A 551 -37.24 -22.91 49.84
N GLU A 552 -37.64 -21.91 49.03
CA GLU A 552 -37.26 -20.47 49.03
C GLU A 552 -38.26 -19.61 49.87
N PRO A 553 -38.09 -18.27 50.15
CA PRO A 553 -37.02 -17.25 49.90
C PRO A 553 -36.71 -16.34 51.16
N PRO A 554 -36.33 -15.02 51.07
CA PRO A 554 -35.03 -14.34 50.84
C PRO A 554 -34.61 -13.42 52.04
N PRO A 555 -33.77 -12.35 51.94
CA PRO A 555 -32.51 -12.07 51.22
C PRO A 555 -31.34 -11.67 52.16
N ALA A 556 -30.07 -11.80 51.72
CA ALA A 556 -28.97 -10.96 52.24
C ALA A 556 -27.75 -10.98 51.31
N GLU A 557 -27.20 -9.78 51.09
CA GLU A 557 -26.02 -9.45 50.29
C GLU A 557 -24.75 -10.16 50.76
N MET A 558 -23.96 -10.70 49.82
CA MET A 558 -22.55 -11.08 50.03
C MET A 558 -21.73 -10.83 48.75
N PRO A 559 -20.42 -10.50 48.89
CA PRO A 559 -19.62 -9.80 47.89
C PRO A 559 -19.11 -10.71 46.76
N GLU A 560 -18.91 -10.12 45.59
CA GLU A 560 -18.46 -10.78 44.36
C GLU A 560 -16.99 -11.25 44.44
N GLU A 561 -16.75 -12.51 44.08
CA GLU A 561 -15.43 -13.12 43.96
C GLU A 561 -14.71 -12.73 42.65
N PRO A 562 -13.37 -12.62 42.66
CA PRO A 562 -12.58 -12.38 41.47
C PRO A 562 -12.51 -13.61 40.55
N PHE A 563 -12.44 -13.32 39.26
CA PHE A 563 -12.48 -14.20 38.09
C PHE A 563 -11.65 -15.51 38.22
N ILE A 564 -12.32 -16.66 38.34
CA ILE A 564 -11.81 -17.99 37.95
C ILE A 564 -12.91 -18.78 37.21
N ASP A 565 -12.49 -19.63 36.29
CA ASP A 565 -13.20 -20.60 35.41
C ASP A 565 -13.85 -20.08 34.10
N ASP A 566 -13.65 -20.76 32.95
CA ASP A 566 -13.43 -22.22 32.78
C ASP A 566 -12.02 -22.69 32.32
N ALA A 567 -11.39 -23.55 33.12
CA ALA A 567 -10.39 -24.52 32.69
C ALA A 567 -10.89 -25.94 33.05
N GLN A 568 -11.52 -26.63 32.10
CA GLN A 568 -11.77 -28.07 32.27
C GLN A 568 -10.43 -28.83 32.22
N PRO A 569 -10.24 -29.87 33.07
CA PRO A 569 -9.03 -30.68 33.04
C PRO A 569 -8.93 -31.42 31.70
N LEU A 570 -7.77 -31.36 31.05
CA LEU A 570 -7.44 -32.24 29.91
C LEU A 570 -7.50 -33.71 30.36
N ALA A 571 -8.65 -34.35 30.17
CA ALA A 571 -8.71 -35.76 29.89
C ALA A 571 -8.52 -35.92 28.38
N SER A 572 -7.52 -36.71 27.98
CA SER A 572 -7.16 -37.02 26.60
C SER A 572 -8.38 -37.47 25.79
N GLN A 573 -8.93 -36.58 24.97
CA GLN A 573 -9.96 -36.90 23.97
C GLN A 573 -9.34 -36.72 22.58
N ASP A 574 -9.58 -37.69 21.71
CA ASP A 574 -9.05 -37.70 20.35
C ASP A 574 -9.55 -36.44 19.60
N PRO A 575 -8.66 -35.65 18.98
CA PRO A 575 -9.05 -34.42 18.28
C PRO A 575 -10.13 -34.64 17.22
N LEU A 576 -10.21 -35.84 16.63
CA LEU A 576 -11.22 -36.19 15.63
C LEU A 576 -12.63 -36.28 16.20
N VAL A 577 -12.77 -36.85 17.40
CA VAL A 577 -14.05 -36.91 18.14
C VAL A 577 -14.48 -35.51 18.54
N THR A 578 -13.54 -34.69 18.99
CA THR A 578 -13.81 -33.30 19.42
C THR A 578 -14.31 -32.44 18.26
N GLU A 579 -13.78 -32.64 17.05
CA GLU A 579 -14.21 -31.91 15.87
C GLU A 579 -15.57 -32.43 15.35
N ALA A 580 -15.80 -33.74 15.41
CA ALA A 580 -17.09 -34.35 15.05
C ALA A 580 -18.24 -33.90 15.98
N GLU A 581 -18.03 -33.91 17.30
CA GLU A 581 -19.01 -33.43 18.28
C GLU A 581 -19.36 -31.94 18.08
N LYS A 582 -18.39 -31.14 17.62
CA LYS A 582 -18.59 -29.71 17.37
C LYS A 582 -19.40 -29.42 16.10
N LEU A 583 -19.29 -30.29 15.09
CA LEU A 583 -19.99 -30.14 13.82
C LEU A 583 -21.40 -30.73 13.85
N PHE A 584 -21.60 -31.85 14.54
CA PHE A 584 -22.84 -32.60 14.50
C PHE A 584 -23.64 -32.57 15.81
N GLY A 585 -23.04 -32.10 16.91
CA GLY A 585 -23.61 -32.13 18.25
C GLY A 585 -23.39 -33.47 18.94
N LYS A 586 -23.13 -33.45 20.26
CA LYS A 586 -22.75 -34.64 21.04
C LYS A 586 -23.77 -35.78 20.98
N ASP A 587 -25.05 -35.44 20.84
CA ASP A 587 -26.14 -36.43 20.79
C ASP A 587 -26.19 -37.21 19.46
N PHE A 588 -25.38 -36.82 18.47
CA PHE A 588 -25.38 -37.39 17.11
C PHE A 588 -24.04 -38.03 16.70
N VAL A 589 -23.11 -38.20 17.65
CA VAL A 589 -21.80 -38.81 17.40
C VAL A 589 -21.66 -40.08 18.24
N GLU A 590 -21.48 -41.22 17.57
CA GLU A 590 -21.21 -42.51 18.20
C GLU A 590 -19.74 -42.90 17.94
N ILE A 591 -18.98 -43.13 19.01
CA ILE A 591 -17.56 -43.49 18.94
C ILE A 591 -17.45 -45.01 19.02
N VAL A 592 -16.89 -45.64 17.99
CA VAL A 592 -16.61 -47.09 17.96
C VAL A 592 -15.10 -47.27 17.93
N GLU A 593 -14.55 -47.99 18.92
CA GLU A 593 -13.14 -48.37 18.96
C GLU A 593 -12.95 -49.70 18.22
N ASP A 594 -12.20 -49.70 17.11
CA ASP A 594 -11.79 -50.89 16.34
C ASP A 594 -10.37 -51.37 16.71
#